data_AF-A0A8S3JDF7-F1
#
_entry.id   AF-A0A8S3JDF7-F1
#
_cell.length_a   1.000
_cell.length_b   1.000
_cell.length_c   1.000
_cell.angle_alpha   90.00
_cell.angle_beta   90.00
_cell.angle_gamma   90.00
#
_symmetry.space_group_name_H-M   'P 1'
#
loop_
_entity.id
_entity.type
_entity.pdbx_description
1 polymer ?
#
loop_
_entity_poly.entity_id
_entity_poly.type
_entity_poly.pdbx_seq_one_letter_code
_entity_poly.pdbx_strand_id
1 'polypeptide(L)'
;MGQYITTHEFYHVYTDEPHATRRKEILKKYPEIKQLMGHDWLMSVQVIISVIIQIIVAILLREASWLKLICFAYVIGGTINHTLSLALHELTHNLAFGHSRPMSNRILGFFANLPLGVPASITLKKYHLDHHR
;
A
#
# COMPACT_ATOMS: atom_id res chain seq x y z
N MET A 1 -12.60 -15.78 -18.67
CA MET A 1 -12.81 -14.37 -19.06
C MET A 1 -11.45 -13.78 -19.37
N GLY A 2 -11.05 -13.79 -20.64
CA GLY A 2 -9.83 -13.14 -21.11
C GLY A 2 -10.21 -12.26 -22.28
N GLN A 3 -9.82 -10.99 -22.27
CA GLN A 3 -10.05 -10.10 -23.39
C GLN A 3 -9.25 -10.63 -24.60
N TYR A 4 -9.89 -10.69 -25.77
CA TYR A 4 -9.20 -10.96 -27.02
C TYR A 4 -8.39 -9.72 -27.39
N ILE A 5 -7.08 -9.88 -27.51
CA ILE A 5 -6.18 -8.81 -27.95
C ILE A 5 -6.47 -8.59 -29.44
N THR A 6 -7.01 -7.42 -29.79
CA THR A 6 -7.36 -7.07 -31.18
C THR A 6 -6.16 -6.57 -31.99
N THR A 7 -5.06 -6.16 -31.33
CA THR A 7 -3.85 -5.64 -31.99
C THR A 7 -2.58 -6.11 -31.28
N HIS A 8 -1.56 -6.51 -32.04
CA HIS A 8 -0.23 -6.86 -31.51
C HIS A 8 0.73 -5.67 -31.41
N GLU A 9 0.29 -4.49 -31.89
CA GLU A 9 1.07 -3.26 -31.84
C GLU A 9 0.67 -2.41 -30.62
N PHE A 10 1.67 -1.78 -30.00
CA PHE A 10 1.45 -0.82 -28.92
C PHE A 10 0.88 0.49 -29.48
N TYR A 11 -0.14 1.03 -28.82
CA TYR A 11 -0.64 2.37 -29.12
C TYR A 11 0.24 3.40 -28.42
N HIS A 12 0.97 4.20 -29.18
CA HIS A 12 1.85 5.24 -28.65
C HIS A 12 1.10 6.58 -28.55
N VAL A 13 1.08 7.16 -27.36
CA VAL A 13 0.52 8.49 -27.10
C VAL A 13 1.67 9.47 -26.89
N TYR A 14 1.70 10.53 -27.70
CA TYR A 14 2.77 11.55 -27.67
C TYR A 14 2.42 12.78 -26.82
N THR A 15 1.24 12.78 -26.18
CA THR A 15 0.86 13.80 -25.21
C THR A 15 1.29 13.36 -23.81
N ASP A 16 1.82 14.29 -23.02
CA ASP A 16 2.16 14.05 -21.61
C ASP A 16 0.95 13.54 -20.81
N GLU A 17 1.23 12.88 -19.69
CA GLU A 17 0.21 12.36 -18.77
C GLU A 17 -0.74 13.51 -18.34
N PRO A 18 -2.06 13.42 -18.62
CA PRO A 18 -2.99 14.51 -18.36
C PRO A 18 -3.13 14.83 -16.86
N HIS A 19 -2.83 13.87 -15.97
CA HIS A 19 -2.91 14.07 -14.52
C HIS A 19 -1.85 15.07 -14.02
N ALA A 20 -0.63 15.04 -14.55
CA ALA A 20 0.43 15.99 -14.18
C ALA A 20 0.05 17.43 -14.52
N THR A 21 -0.49 17.66 -15.73
CA THR A 21 -0.97 18.97 -16.18
C THR A 21 -2.15 19.44 -15.34
N ARG A 22 -3.17 18.58 -15.15
CA ARG A 22 -4.34 18.91 -14.32
C ARG A 22 -3.96 19.24 -12.88
N ARG A 23 -3.00 18.53 -12.29
CA ARG A 23 -2.51 18.83 -10.93
C ARG A 23 -1.94 20.24 -10.85
N LYS A 24 -1.16 20.69 -11.83
CA LYS A 24 -0.60 22.05 -11.87
C LYS A 24 -1.71 23.11 -11.95
N GLU A 25 -2.69 22.90 -12.83
CA GLU A 25 -3.81 23.82 -13.01
C GLU A 25 -4.68 23.94 -11.76
N ILE A 26 -5.02 22.81 -11.13
CA ILE A 26 -5.81 22.76 -9.89
C ILE A 26 -5.07 23.49 -8.77
N LEU A 27 -3.78 23.20 -8.57
CA LEU A 27 -3.00 23.86 -7.50
C LEU A 27 -2.76 25.36 -7.75
N LYS A 28 -2.80 25.81 -9.01
CA LYS A 28 -2.76 27.24 -9.35
C LYS A 28 -4.09 27.93 -9.04
N LYS A 29 -5.20 27.25 -9.31
CA LYS A 29 -6.56 27.77 -9.08
C LYS A 29 -6.97 27.73 -7.60
N TYR A 30 -6.52 26.71 -6.86
CA TYR A 30 -6.87 26.43 -5.47
C TYR A 30 -5.58 26.16 -4.65
N PRO A 31 -4.79 27.20 -4.34
CA PRO A 31 -3.52 27.05 -3.61
C PRO A 31 -3.68 26.48 -2.19
N GLU A 32 -4.85 26.63 -1.57
CA GLU A 32 -5.22 26.09 -0.26
C GLU A 32 -5.09 24.57 -0.19
N ILE A 33 -5.25 23.86 -1.32
CA ILE A 33 -5.09 22.40 -1.39
C ILE A 33 -3.68 21.98 -0.95
N LYS A 34 -2.66 22.82 -1.18
CA LYS A 34 -1.29 22.52 -0.73
C LYS A 34 -1.19 22.33 0.78
N GLN A 35 -2.05 22.98 1.56
CA GLN A 35 -2.07 22.85 3.02
C GLN A 35 -2.54 21.46 3.48
N LEU A 36 -3.30 20.76 2.62
CA LEU A 36 -3.79 19.41 2.87
C LEU A 36 -2.77 18.33 2.45
N MET A 37 -1.74 18.71 1.67
CA MET A 37 -0.71 17.78 1.22
C MET A 37 0.33 17.58 2.33
N GLY A 38 0.39 16.38 2.91
CA GLY A 38 1.29 16.07 4.01
C GLY A 38 1.56 14.58 4.16
N HIS A 39 2.25 14.24 5.24
CA HIS A 39 2.43 12.87 5.67
C HIS A 39 1.41 12.53 6.76
N ASP A 40 1.01 11.26 6.86
CA ASP A 40 0.09 10.79 7.88
C ASP A 40 0.79 9.84 8.86
N TRP A 41 1.12 10.35 10.04
CA TRP A 41 1.76 9.56 11.08
C TRP A 41 0.80 8.56 11.73
N LEU A 42 -0.53 8.79 11.70
CA LEU A 42 -1.51 7.86 12.28
C LEU A 42 -1.50 6.53 11.54
N MET A 43 -1.18 6.53 10.24
CA MET A 43 -0.97 5.32 9.47
C MET A 43 0.09 4.40 10.12
N SER A 44 1.16 4.96 10.69
CA SER A 44 2.19 4.15 11.36
C SER A 44 1.64 3.41 12.59
N VAL A 45 0.75 4.05 13.34
CA VAL A 45 0.07 3.44 14.49
C VAL A 45 -0.88 2.34 14.03
N GLN A 46 -1.64 2.58 12.97
CA GLN A 46 -2.55 1.58 12.39
C GLN A 46 -1.81 0.33 11.90
N VAL A 47 -0.67 0.50 11.24
CA VAL A 47 0.21 -0.61 10.82
C VAL A 47 0.68 -1.41 12.03
N ILE A 48 1.18 -0.72 13.07
CA ILE A 48 1.72 -1.38 14.27
C ILE A 48 0.63 -2.22 14.95
N ILE A 49 -0.54 -1.63 15.17
CA ILE A 49 -1.68 -2.31 15.78
C ILE A 49 -2.12 -3.51 14.93
N SER A 50 -2.20 -3.34 13.61
CA SER A 50 -2.62 -4.40 12.69
C SER A 50 -1.71 -5.63 12.74
N VAL A 51 -0.39 -5.42 12.75
CA VAL A 51 0.59 -6.51 12.87
C VAL A 51 0.50 -7.20 14.23
N ILE A 52 0.38 -6.43 15.33
CA ILE A 52 0.24 -6.98 16.67
C ILE A 52 -1.04 -7.84 16.78
N ILE A 53 -2.17 -7.36 16.24
CA ILE A 53 -3.42 -8.12 16.21
C ILE A 53 -3.24 -9.43 15.45
N GLN A 54 -2.60 -9.42 14.27
CA GLN A 54 -2.34 -10.65 13.50
C GLN A 54 -1.51 -11.66 14.30
N ILE A 55 -0.45 -11.21 15.00
CA ILE A 55 0.38 -12.08 15.84
C ILE A 55 -0.43 -12.66 17.01
N ILE A 56 -1.23 -11.83 17.70
CA ILE A 56 -2.08 -12.27 18.81
C ILE A 56 -3.10 -13.30 18.32
N VAL A 57 -3.80 -13.03 17.22
CA VAL A 57 -4.79 -13.94 16.64
C VAL A 57 -4.13 -15.27 16.23
N ALA A 58 -2.93 -15.23 15.65
CA ALA A 58 -2.18 -16.44 15.31
C ALA A 58 -1.86 -17.29 16.57
N ILE A 59 -1.45 -16.67 17.67
CA ILE A 59 -1.18 -17.36 18.94
C ILE A 59 -2.46 -17.97 19.53
N LEU A 60 -3.56 -17.21 19.52
CA LEU A 60 -4.85 -17.65 20.06
C LEU A 60 -5.46 -18.81 19.26
N LEU A 61 -5.19 -18.89 17.95
CA LEU A 61 -5.72 -19.91 17.06
C LEU A 61 -4.80 -21.12 16.87
N ARG A 62 -3.67 -21.22 17.59
CA ARG A 62 -2.69 -22.31 17.45
C ARG A 62 -3.30 -23.71 17.57
N GLU A 63 -4.26 -23.89 18.48
CA GLU A 63 -4.95 -25.17 18.73
C GLU A 63 -6.38 -25.19 18.15
N ALA A 64 -6.71 -24.25 17.27
CA ALA A 64 -8.05 -24.16 16.68
C ALA A 64 -8.29 -25.29 15.66
N SER A 65 -9.53 -25.74 15.55
CA SER A 65 -9.91 -26.65 14.47
C SER A 65 -9.78 -25.96 13.11
N TRP A 66 -9.53 -26.75 12.06
CA TRP A 66 -9.36 -26.25 10.70
C TRP A 66 -10.49 -25.31 10.23
N LEU A 67 -11.75 -25.63 10.55
CA LEU A 67 -12.87 -24.77 10.20
C LEU A 67 -12.79 -23.39 10.87
N LYS A 68 -12.46 -23.33 12.16
CA LYS A 68 -12.28 -22.06 12.87
C LYS A 68 -11.09 -21.28 12.30
N LEU A 69 -9.99 -21.97 12.02
CA LEU A 69 -8.80 -21.37 11.43
C LEU A 69 -9.12 -20.72 10.08
N ILE A 70 -9.81 -21.44 9.18
CA ILE A 70 -10.20 -20.91 7.86
C ILE A 70 -11.14 -19.71 7.99
N CYS A 71 -12.17 -19.79 8.84
CA CYS A 71 -13.11 -18.69 9.05
C CYS A 71 -12.41 -17.41 9.55
N PHE A 72 -11.54 -17.54 10.56
CA PHE A 72 -10.80 -16.41 11.11
C PHE A 72 -9.74 -15.88 10.14
N ALA A 73 -9.03 -16.76 9.45
CA ALA A 73 -8.05 -16.38 8.43
C ALA A 73 -8.71 -15.59 7.30
N TYR A 74 -9.92 -15.97 6.89
CA TYR A 74 -10.65 -15.25 5.85
C TYR A 74 -11.17 -13.89 6.33
N VAL A 75 -11.91 -13.86 7.44
CA VAL A 75 -12.58 -12.65 7.91
C VAL A 75 -11.61 -11.66 8.55
N ILE A 76 -10.82 -12.09 9.52
CA ILE A 76 -9.89 -11.22 10.24
C ILE A 76 -8.57 -11.12 9.46
N GLY A 77 -7.99 -12.27 9.11
CA GLY A 77 -6.71 -12.33 8.42
C GLY A 77 -6.75 -11.62 7.07
N GLY A 78 -7.77 -11.91 6.25
CA GLY A 78 -7.97 -11.30 4.94
C GLY A 78 -8.17 -9.78 5.02
N THR A 79 -9.03 -9.32 5.94
CA THR A 79 -9.28 -7.88 6.14
C THR A 79 -8.00 -7.15 6.56
N ILE A 80 -7.28 -7.65 7.56
CA ILE A 80 -6.05 -6.99 8.02
C ILE A 80 -4.94 -7.08 6.96
N ASN A 81 -4.81 -8.21 6.25
CA ASN A 81 -3.82 -8.33 5.17
C ASN A 81 -4.09 -7.35 4.02
N HIS A 82 -5.36 -7.12 3.68
CA HIS A 82 -5.72 -6.10 2.70
C HIS A 82 -5.32 -4.69 3.17
N THR A 83 -5.63 -4.35 4.43
CA THR A 83 -5.20 -3.08 5.04
C THR A 83 -3.69 -2.92 5.05
N LEU A 84 -2.93 -3.96 5.40
CA LEU A 84 -1.47 -3.94 5.40
C LEU A 84 -0.88 -3.85 3.99
N SER A 85 -1.52 -4.46 2.99
CA SER A 85 -1.12 -4.32 1.59
C SER A 85 -1.32 -2.88 1.10
N LEU A 86 -2.42 -2.22 1.48
CA LEU A 86 -2.63 -0.81 1.18
C LEU A 86 -1.64 0.07 1.93
N ALA A 87 -1.36 -0.22 3.20
CA ALA A 87 -0.34 0.51 3.94
C ALA A 87 1.05 0.36 3.31
N LEU A 88 1.41 -0.83 2.82
CA LEU A 88 2.65 -1.04 2.06
C LEU A 88 2.70 -0.18 0.80
N HIS A 89 1.58 -0.08 0.06
CA HIS A 89 1.45 0.81 -1.08
C HIS A 89 1.74 2.27 -0.71
N GLU A 90 1.10 2.81 0.33
CA GLU A 90 1.34 4.19 0.77
C GLU A 90 2.76 4.43 1.31
N LEU A 91 3.37 3.42 1.94
CA LEU A 91 4.76 3.47 2.39
C LEU A 91 5.76 3.53 1.24
N THR A 92 5.41 3.04 0.05
CA THR A 92 6.26 3.21 -1.15
C THR A 92 6.42 4.68 -1.49
N HIS A 93 5.34 5.47 -1.31
CA HIS A 93 5.28 6.92 -1.48
C HIS A 93 5.81 7.71 -0.28
N ASN A 94 6.33 7.01 0.75
CA ASN A 94 6.81 7.58 2.00
C ASN A 94 5.73 8.36 2.78
N LEU A 95 4.46 7.96 2.68
CA LEU A 95 3.34 8.71 3.28
C LEU A 95 3.38 8.77 4.81
N ALA A 96 3.95 7.77 5.51
CA ALA A 96 3.90 7.75 6.98
C ALA A 96 4.75 8.85 7.63
N PHE A 97 5.98 9.02 7.14
CA PHE A 97 6.97 9.93 7.75
C PHE A 97 7.49 10.99 6.78
N GLY A 98 6.93 11.06 5.58
CA GLY A 98 7.35 11.97 4.52
C GLY A 98 8.68 11.60 3.87
N HIS A 99 9.03 12.40 2.88
CA HIS A 99 10.24 12.23 2.05
C HIS A 99 11.54 12.56 2.79
N SER A 100 11.48 13.28 3.92
CA SER A 100 12.65 13.58 4.76
C SER A 100 13.12 12.39 5.58
N ARG A 101 12.29 11.35 5.76
CA ARG A 101 12.59 10.15 6.56
C ARG A 101 12.28 8.86 5.78
N PRO A 102 12.93 8.62 4.63
CA PRO A 102 12.63 7.46 3.79
C PRO A 102 13.00 6.13 4.47
N MET A 103 14.02 6.12 5.33
CA MET A 103 14.43 4.93 6.07
C MET A 103 13.39 4.51 7.12
N SER A 104 12.75 5.45 7.81
CA SER A 104 11.67 5.15 8.75
C SER A 104 10.48 4.49 8.04
N ASN A 105 10.11 4.97 6.85
CA ASN A 105 9.08 4.33 6.02
C ASN A 105 9.49 2.91 5.59
N ARG A 106 10.76 2.70 5.26
CA ARG A 106 11.27 1.39 4.85
C ARG A 106 11.25 0.37 5.99
N ILE A 107 11.68 0.78 7.19
CA ILE A 107 11.63 -0.06 8.39
C ILE A 107 10.18 -0.42 8.73
N LEU A 108 9.28 0.56 8.71
CA LEU A 108 7.86 0.32 8.93
C LEU A 108 7.28 -0.60 7.86
N GLY A 109 7.72 -0.49 6.59
CA GLY A 109 7.33 -1.40 5.52
C GLY A 109 7.80 -2.83 5.74
N PHE A 110 9.02 -3.05 6.27
CA PHE A 110 9.45 -4.39 6.67
C PHE A 110 8.56 -4.95 7.77
N PHE A 111 8.24 -4.13 8.77
CA PHE A 111 7.36 -4.52 9.86
C PHE A 111 5.94 -4.87 9.39
N ALA A 112 5.35 -4.03 8.52
CA ALA A 112 4.04 -4.27 7.91
C ALA A 112 3.96 -5.56 7.10
N ASN A 113 5.10 -6.02 6.58
CA ASN A 113 5.19 -7.19 5.72
C ASN A 113 5.31 -8.51 6.51
N LEU A 114 5.62 -8.47 7.80
CA LEU A 114 5.78 -9.65 8.66
C LEU A 114 4.60 -10.64 8.59
N PRO A 115 3.33 -10.22 8.80
CA PRO A 115 2.20 -11.15 8.79
C PRO A 115 1.77 -11.57 7.38
N LEU A 116 2.30 -10.95 6.31
CA LEU A 116 1.93 -11.27 4.93
C LEU A 116 2.66 -12.53 4.41
N GLY A 117 3.71 -13.00 5.09
CA GLY A 117 4.43 -14.24 4.76
C GLY A 117 5.24 -14.22 3.46
N VAL A 118 5.11 -13.19 2.64
CA VAL A 118 5.85 -13.01 1.38
C VAL A 118 6.65 -11.71 1.43
N PRO A 119 7.98 -11.74 1.21
CA PRO A 119 8.80 -10.54 1.24
C PRO A 119 8.52 -9.64 0.03
N ALA A 120 7.60 -8.69 0.18
CA ALA A 120 7.08 -7.85 -0.89
C ALA A 120 7.51 -6.38 -0.76
N SER A 121 7.86 -5.91 0.44
CA SER A 121 8.04 -4.47 0.75
C SER A 121 8.99 -3.73 -0.22
N ILE A 122 10.18 -4.29 -0.51
CA ILE A 122 11.17 -3.63 -1.39
C ILE A 122 10.80 -3.74 -2.86
N THR A 123 10.38 -4.93 -3.27
CA THR A 123 9.99 -5.22 -4.65
C THR A 123 8.81 -4.36 -5.06
N LEU A 124 7.80 -4.26 -4.18
CA LEU A 124 6.65 -3.38 -4.36
C LEU A 124 7.11 -1.94 -4.50
N LYS A 125 7.92 -1.41 -3.58
CA LYS A 125 8.42 -0.03 -3.68
C LYS A 125 9.12 0.26 -5.00
N LYS A 126 9.95 -0.67 -5.49
CA LYS A 126 10.65 -0.50 -6.78
C LYS A 126 9.66 -0.41 -7.94
N TYR A 127 8.89 -1.47 -8.18
CA TYR A 127 8.02 -1.57 -9.35
C TYR A 127 6.84 -0.60 -9.29
N HIS A 128 6.36 -0.28 -8.09
CA HIS A 128 5.28 0.68 -7.90
C HIS A 128 5.71 2.10 -8.26
N LEU A 129 6.92 2.51 -7.87
CA LEU A 129 7.46 3.80 -8.30
C LEU A 129 7.74 3.84 -9.80
N ASP A 130 8.16 2.72 -10.40
CA ASP A 130 8.33 2.63 -11.85
C ASP A 130 6.99 2.72 -12.60
N HIS A 131 5.89 2.23 -12.01
CA HIS A 131 4.54 2.38 -12.55
C HIS A 131 4.01 3.83 -12.51
N HIS A 132 4.42 4.60 -11.50
CA HIS A 132 4.00 6.00 -11.31
C HIS A 132 4.97 7.03 -11.93
N ARG A 133 6.05 6.58 -12.57
CA ARG A 133 6.95 7.44 -13.36
C ARG A 133 6.38 7.68 -14.74
#